data_AF-Q5GMR4-F1
#
_entry.id   AF-Q5GMR4-F1
#
_cell.length_a   1.000
_cell.length_b   1.000
_cell.length_c   1.000
_cell.angle_alpha   90.00
_cell.angle_beta   90.00
_cell.angle_gamma   90.00
#
_symmetry.space_group_name_H-M   'P 1'
#
loop_
_entity.id
_entity.type
_entity.pdbx_description
1 polymer ?
#
loop_
_entity_poly.entity_id
_entity_poly.type
_entity_poly.pdbx_seq_one_letter_code
_entity_poly.pdbx_strand_id
1 'polypeptide(L)'
;MTNMRKYHPLLKIINHSFIDLPTPPNISSWWNFGSLLGLCLIIQITTGLFLSMHYTADTATAFSSVSHICRDVNYGWLIRYMHANGASMFFICLFIHIGRGIYYGSYLYMETWNIGVILLFAVMATAFMGYVLPWGQMSFWGATVITNLLSAIPYVGTTIVEWIW
;
A
#
# COMPACT_ATOMS: atom_id res chain seq x y z
N MET A 1 -34.40 -23.10 -13.98
CA MET A 1 -34.41 -21.85 -13.21
C MET A 1 -33.07 -21.16 -13.38
N THR A 2 -33.03 -19.85 -13.63
CA THR A 2 -31.78 -19.10 -13.69
C THR A 2 -31.17 -18.97 -12.30
N ASN A 3 -29.86 -19.20 -12.17
CA ASN A 3 -29.16 -19.13 -10.89
C ASN A 3 -29.15 -17.68 -10.36
N MET A 4 -29.43 -17.50 -9.07
CA MET A 4 -29.39 -16.21 -8.34
C MET A 4 -28.13 -15.41 -8.58
N ARG A 5 -27.00 -16.10 -8.67
CA ARG A 5 -25.69 -15.53 -8.97
C ARG A 5 -25.65 -14.68 -10.25
N LYS A 6 -26.51 -14.99 -11.24
CA LYS A 6 -26.51 -14.33 -12.55
C LYS A 6 -27.50 -13.16 -12.65
N TYR A 7 -28.51 -13.07 -11.78
CA TYR A 7 -29.55 -12.04 -11.87
C TYR A 7 -29.54 -11.05 -10.71
N HIS A 8 -29.18 -11.48 -9.49
CA HIS A 8 -29.21 -10.59 -8.33
C HIS A 8 -28.18 -9.47 -8.53
N PRO A 9 -28.56 -8.16 -8.44
CA PRO A 9 -27.69 -7.05 -8.83
C PRO A 9 -26.29 -7.09 -8.23
N LEU A 10 -26.17 -7.38 -6.93
CA LEU A 10 -24.86 -7.50 -6.26
C LEU A 10 -24.08 -8.76 -6.68
N LEU A 11 -24.73 -9.94 -6.64
CA LEU A 11 -24.08 -11.21 -6.96
C LEU A 11 -23.67 -11.29 -8.43
N LYS A 12 -24.37 -10.59 -9.32
CA LYS A 12 -24.04 -10.48 -10.74
C LYS A 12 -22.66 -9.84 -10.95
N ILE A 13 -22.34 -8.79 -10.19
CA ILE A 13 -21.02 -8.14 -10.27
C ILE A 13 -19.92 -9.13 -9.87
N ILE A 14 -20.07 -9.76 -8.71
CA ILE A 14 -19.13 -10.80 -8.21
C ILE A 14 -19.01 -11.94 -9.22
N ASN A 15 -20.12 -12.38 -9.82
CA ASN A 15 -20.11 -13.44 -10.80
C ASN A 15 -19.23 -13.11 -11.99
N HIS A 16 -19.43 -11.94 -12.59
CA HIS A 16 -18.73 -11.55 -13.81
C HIS A 16 -17.25 -11.20 -13.57
N SER A 17 -16.90 -10.71 -12.37
CA SER A 17 -15.52 -10.32 -12.06
C SER A 17 -14.69 -11.40 -11.38
N PHE A 18 -15.31 -12.43 -10.78
CA PHE A 18 -14.60 -13.37 -9.90
C PHE A 18 -14.91 -14.85 -10.17
N ILE A 19 -16.14 -15.20 -10.58
CA ILE A 19 -16.57 -16.61 -10.65
C ILE A 19 -16.61 -17.11 -12.11
N ASP A 20 -17.43 -16.48 -12.94
CA ASP A 20 -17.57 -16.81 -14.37
C ASP A 20 -16.75 -15.83 -15.24
N LEU A 21 -15.60 -15.37 -14.73
CA LEU A 21 -14.68 -14.51 -15.49
C LEU A 21 -13.93 -15.37 -16.52
N PRO A 22 -14.07 -15.13 -17.84
CA PRO A 22 -13.27 -15.82 -18.83
C PRO A 22 -11.79 -15.45 -18.68
N THR A 23 -10.94 -16.44 -18.46
CA THR A 23 -9.50 -16.26 -18.25
C THR A 23 -8.71 -17.11 -19.25
N PRO A 24 -7.58 -16.62 -19.81
CA PRO A 24 -6.75 -17.42 -20.68
C PRO A 24 -6.20 -18.64 -19.93
N PRO A 25 -6.22 -19.85 -20.52
CA PRO A 25 -5.83 -21.08 -19.82
C PRO A 25 -4.33 -21.18 -19.55
N ASN A 26 -3.51 -20.36 -20.21
CA ASN A 26 -2.06 -20.42 -20.20
C ASN A 26 -1.40 -19.27 -19.42
N ILE A 27 -2.13 -18.59 -18.53
CA ILE A 27 -1.50 -17.62 -17.61
C ILE A 27 -0.57 -18.36 -16.63
N SER A 28 0.61 -17.81 -16.42
CA SER A 28 1.62 -18.37 -15.51
C SER A 28 1.53 -17.76 -14.11
N SER A 29 2.41 -18.20 -13.19
CA SER A 29 2.46 -17.70 -11.80
C SER A 29 2.63 -16.18 -11.69
N TRP A 30 3.20 -15.51 -12.70
CA TRP A 30 3.32 -14.06 -12.74
C TRP A 30 1.97 -13.33 -12.70
N TRP A 31 0.86 -13.96 -13.10
CA TRP A 31 -0.48 -13.37 -13.00
C TRP A 31 -1.04 -13.34 -11.57
N ASN A 32 -0.46 -14.10 -10.64
CA ASN A 32 -0.91 -14.14 -9.24
C ASN A 32 -0.62 -12.84 -8.48
N PHE A 33 0.33 -12.03 -8.94
CA PHE A 33 0.72 -10.82 -8.23
C PHE A 33 -0.39 -9.76 -8.18
N GLY A 34 -1.39 -9.81 -9.06
CA GLY A 34 -2.56 -8.95 -8.95
C GLY A 34 -3.41 -9.24 -7.70
N SER A 35 -3.71 -10.52 -7.44
CA SER A 35 -4.47 -10.92 -6.26
C SER A 35 -3.65 -10.80 -4.97
N LEU A 36 -2.35 -11.08 -5.03
CA LEU A 36 -1.44 -10.88 -3.88
C LEU A 36 -1.36 -9.40 -3.46
N LEU A 37 -1.38 -8.46 -4.42
CA LEU A 37 -1.49 -7.03 -4.10
C LEU A 37 -2.80 -6.71 -3.37
N GLY A 38 -3.93 -7.24 -3.86
CA GLY A 38 -5.21 -7.10 -3.16
C GLY A 38 -5.17 -7.65 -1.72
N LEU A 39 -4.57 -8.81 -1.52
CA LEU A 39 -4.37 -9.40 -0.19
C LEU A 39 -3.48 -8.53 0.70
N CYS A 40 -2.34 -8.06 0.18
CA CYS A 40 -1.45 -7.17 0.91
C CYS A 40 -2.18 -5.89 1.36
N LEU A 41 -3.00 -5.30 0.48
CA LEU A 41 -3.79 -4.11 0.82
C LEU A 41 -4.74 -4.38 2.00
N ILE A 42 -5.47 -5.50 1.98
CA ILE A 42 -6.38 -5.89 3.06
C ILE A 42 -5.60 -6.10 4.38
N ILE A 43 -4.44 -6.76 4.32
CA ILE A 43 -3.57 -6.95 5.49
C ILE A 43 -3.10 -5.61 6.04
N GLN A 44 -2.64 -4.68 5.19
CA GLN A 44 -2.16 -3.37 5.63
C GLN A 44 -3.27 -2.52 6.24
N ILE A 45 -4.47 -2.48 5.64
CA ILE A 45 -5.63 -1.75 6.18
C ILE A 45 -6.03 -2.33 7.53
N THR A 46 -6.16 -3.65 7.62
CA THR A 46 -6.62 -4.31 8.85
C THR A 46 -5.60 -4.10 9.97
N THR A 47 -4.33 -4.44 9.74
CA THR A 47 -3.29 -4.27 10.76
C THR A 47 -3.07 -2.80 11.13
N GLY A 48 -3.09 -1.90 10.14
CA GLY A 48 -2.96 -0.45 10.36
C GLY A 48 -4.09 0.12 11.21
N LEU A 49 -5.32 -0.33 10.99
CA LEU A 49 -6.47 0.07 11.81
C LEU A 49 -6.26 -0.33 13.27
N PHE A 50 -5.86 -1.57 13.56
CA PHE A 50 -5.59 -2.01 14.94
C PHE A 50 -4.41 -1.27 15.57
N LEU A 51 -3.35 -0.96 14.81
CA LEU A 51 -2.23 -0.15 15.32
C LEU A 51 -2.68 1.28 15.65
N SER A 52 -3.53 1.87 14.82
CA SER A 52 -4.01 3.25 15.00
C SER A 52 -4.80 3.44 16.29
N MET A 53 -5.47 2.40 16.80
CA MET A 53 -6.21 2.44 18.07
C MET A 53 -5.30 2.64 19.29
N HIS A 54 -4.00 2.40 19.16
CA HIS A 54 -3.02 2.45 20.25
C HIS A 54 -1.85 3.42 19.98
N TYR A 55 -1.83 4.07 18.82
CA TYR A 55 -0.78 5.01 18.43
C TYR A 55 -1.16 6.45 18.81
N THR A 56 -0.18 7.26 19.22
CA THR A 56 -0.35 8.69 19.49
C THR A 56 0.49 9.54 18.53
N ALA A 57 -0.15 10.46 17.82
CA ALA A 57 0.48 11.32 16.82
C ALA A 57 1.04 12.63 17.41
N ASP A 58 1.78 12.52 18.51
CA ASP A 58 2.47 13.64 19.16
C ASP A 58 3.97 13.35 19.25
N THR A 59 4.83 14.32 18.91
CA THR A 59 6.28 14.09 18.80
C THR A 59 6.94 13.61 20.09
N ALA A 60 6.38 13.93 21.26
CA ALA A 60 6.91 13.48 22.54
C ALA A 60 6.49 12.04 22.88
N THR A 61 5.41 11.53 22.27
CA THR A 61 4.82 10.22 22.59
C THR A 61 4.76 9.22 21.42
N ALA A 62 5.05 9.64 20.18
CA ALA A 62 4.96 8.80 18.98
C ALA A 62 5.84 7.54 19.10
N PHE A 63 7.11 7.71 19.45
CA PHE A 63 8.03 6.58 19.61
C PHE A 63 7.63 5.67 20.78
N SER A 64 7.23 6.25 21.91
CA SER A 64 6.86 5.48 23.10
C SER A 64 5.53 4.74 22.92
N SER A 65 4.57 5.29 22.17
CA SER A 65 3.31 4.60 21.85
C SER A 65 3.54 3.37 20.95
N VAL A 66 4.47 3.44 19.99
CA VAL A 66 4.87 2.26 19.20
C VAL A 66 5.56 1.21 20.07
N SER A 67 6.40 1.62 21.04
CA SER A 67 6.98 0.71 22.03
C SER A 67 5.90 0.05 22.91
N HIS A 68 4.92 0.82 23.38
CA HIS A 68 3.77 0.33 24.15
C HIS A 68 2.95 -0.69 23.35
N ILE A 69 2.67 -0.44 22.07
CA ILE A 69 2.03 -1.42 21.18
C ILE A 69 2.79 -2.74 21.17
N CYS A 70 4.12 -2.70 21.09
CA CYS A 70 4.90 -3.92 20.96
C CYS A 70 5.05 -4.69 22.28
N ARG A 71 4.98 -4.01 23.43
CA ARG A 71 5.29 -4.60 24.74
C ARG A 71 4.06 -4.90 25.58
N ASP A 72 3.05 -4.05 25.51
CA ASP A 72 1.96 -4.02 26.49
C ASP A 72 0.59 -4.33 25.86
N VAL A 73 0.43 -4.15 24.54
CA VAL A 73 -0.79 -4.55 23.83
C VAL A 73 -0.75 -6.04 23.47
N ASN A 74 -1.82 -6.77 23.78
CA ASN A 74 -1.96 -8.19 23.46
C ASN A 74 -1.75 -8.45 21.96
N TYR A 75 -0.75 -9.28 21.63
CA TYR A 75 -0.33 -9.54 20.25
C TYR A 75 0.08 -8.30 19.44
N GLY A 76 0.30 -7.15 20.07
CA GLY A 76 0.62 -5.91 19.39
C GLY A 76 1.97 -5.97 18.67
N TRP A 77 2.96 -6.69 19.21
CA TRP A 77 4.21 -6.99 18.49
C TRP A 77 3.96 -7.69 17.16
N LEU A 78 3.09 -8.70 17.14
CA LEU A 78 2.78 -9.48 15.95
C LEU A 78 2.10 -8.59 14.91
N ILE A 79 1.08 -7.82 15.32
CA ILE A 79 0.39 -6.88 14.43
C ILE A 79 1.36 -5.84 13.86
N ARG A 80 2.24 -5.28 14.69
CA ARG A 80 3.24 -4.30 14.27
C ARG A 80 4.22 -4.89 13.25
N TYR A 81 4.74 -6.08 13.49
CA TYR A 81 5.69 -6.71 12.56
C TYR A 81 5.00 -7.21 11.29
N MET A 82 3.75 -7.66 11.35
CA MET A 82 2.97 -7.96 10.15
C MET A 82 2.77 -6.69 9.31
N HIS A 83 2.43 -5.56 9.91
CA HIS A 83 2.24 -4.30 9.18
C HIS A 83 3.55 -3.78 8.56
N ALA A 84 4.65 -3.84 9.32
CA ALA A 84 5.96 -3.37 8.84
C ALA A 84 6.52 -4.25 7.72
N ASN A 85 6.54 -5.58 7.91
CA ASN A 85 7.04 -6.49 6.87
C ASN A 85 6.04 -6.65 5.71
N GLY A 86 4.75 -6.49 5.98
CA GLY A 86 3.69 -6.49 4.97
C GLY A 86 3.86 -5.35 3.98
N ALA A 87 4.33 -4.17 4.42
CA ALA A 87 4.71 -3.08 3.51
C ALA A 87 5.85 -3.50 2.56
N SER A 88 6.89 -4.18 3.05
CA SER A 88 7.96 -4.69 2.19
C SER A 88 7.45 -5.74 1.19
N MET A 89 6.61 -6.68 1.65
CA MET A 89 5.98 -7.67 0.76
C MET A 89 5.11 -7.00 -0.30
N PHE A 90 4.45 -5.89 0.03
CA PHE A 90 3.65 -5.12 -0.91
C PHE A 90 4.49 -4.54 -2.04
N PHE A 91 5.66 -3.98 -1.75
CA PHE A 91 6.60 -3.50 -2.78
C PHE A 91 7.22 -4.63 -3.60
N ILE A 92 7.55 -5.77 -2.98
CA ILE A 92 8.02 -6.95 -3.71
C ILE A 92 6.96 -7.38 -4.74
N CYS A 93 5.70 -7.48 -4.31
CA CYS A 93 4.58 -7.79 -5.19
C CYS A 93 4.40 -6.74 -6.29
N LEU A 94 4.51 -5.45 -5.97
CA LEU A 94 4.38 -4.36 -6.94
C LEU A 94 5.45 -4.45 -8.02
N PHE A 95 6.72 -4.57 -7.64
CA PHE A 95 7.81 -4.62 -8.61
C PHE A 95 7.73 -5.83 -9.51
N ILE A 96 7.35 -6.99 -8.97
CA ILE A 96 7.13 -8.18 -9.78
C ILE A 96 5.92 -7.99 -10.72
N HIS A 97 4.82 -7.40 -10.22
CA HIS A 97 3.62 -7.14 -11.02
C HIS A 97 3.91 -6.21 -12.21
N ILE A 98 4.69 -5.14 -11.97
CA ILE A 98 5.15 -4.20 -12.99
C ILE A 98 6.10 -4.89 -13.97
N GLY A 99 7.09 -5.64 -13.47
CA GLY A 99 8.05 -6.38 -14.30
C GLY A 99 7.36 -7.37 -15.24
N ARG A 100 6.37 -8.12 -14.74
CA ARG A 100 5.48 -8.95 -15.57
C ARG A 100 4.83 -8.12 -16.66
N GLY A 101 4.27 -6.96 -16.31
CA GLY A 101 3.56 -6.10 -17.25
C GLY A 101 4.44 -5.59 -18.39
N ILE A 102 5.70 -5.30 -18.10
CA ILE A 102 6.71 -4.93 -19.10
C ILE A 102 7.06 -6.13 -19.98
N TYR A 103 7.41 -7.26 -19.37
CA TYR A 103 7.89 -8.46 -20.09
C TYR A 103 6.85 -9.01 -21.08
N TYR A 104 5.57 -9.04 -20.70
CA TYR A 104 4.48 -9.56 -21.53
C TYR A 104 3.73 -8.47 -22.32
N GLY A 105 4.22 -7.23 -22.38
CA GLY A 105 3.57 -6.15 -23.13
C GLY A 105 2.19 -5.75 -22.59
N SER A 106 1.89 -6.01 -21.33
CA SER A 106 0.59 -5.66 -20.72
C SER A 106 0.37 -4.16 -20.58
N TYR A 107 1.44 -3.35 -20.68
CA TYR A 107 1.33 -1.88 -20.74
C TYR A 107 0.54 -1.37 -21.96
N LEU A 108 0.34 -2.21 -22.99
CA LEU A 108 -0.53 -1.89 -24.14
C LEU A 108 -1.99 -1.70 -23.73
N TYR A 109 -2.42 -2.23 -22.57
CA TYR A 109 -3.70 -1.88 -21.95
C TYR A 109 -3.58 -0.53 -21.23
N MET A 110 -3.51 0.56 -22.03
CA MET A 110 -3.10 1.90 -21.59
C MET A 110 -3.84 2.40 -20.35
N GLU A 111 -5.17 2.28 -20.29
CA GLU A 111 -5.95 2.73 -19.13
C GLU A 111 -5.60 1.96 -17.85
N THR A 112 -5.54 0.62 -17.95
CA THR A 112 -5.15 -0.25 -16.83
C THR A 112 -3.72 0.04 -16.38
N TRP A 113 -2.82 0.27 -17.33
CA TRP A 113 -1.42 0.61 -17.05
C TRP A 113 -1.29 1.95 -16.34
N ASN A 114 -1.96 3.00 -16.83
CA ASN A 114 -1.94 4.33 -16.23
C ASN A 114 -2.54 4.34 -14.82
N ILE A 115 -3.64 3.62 -14.59
CA ILE A 115 -4.18 3.40 -13.25
C ILE A 115 -3.13 2.67 -12.38
N GLY A 116 -2.43 1.67 -12.92
CA GLY A 116 -1.34 0.99 -12.23
C GLY A 116 -0.19 1.93 -11.80
N VAL A 117 0.18 2.88 -12.65
CA VAL A 117 1.18 3.92 -12.33
C VAL A 117 0.69 4.84 -11.22
N ILE A 118 -0.57 5.27 -11.24
CA ILE A 118 -1.18 6.07 -10.16
C ILE A 118 -1.17 5.27 -8.85
N LEU A 119 -1.56 4.00 -8.89
CA LEU A 119 -1.54 3.11 -7.72
C LEU A 119 -0.12 2.95 -7.16
N LEU A 120 0.89 2.81 -8.01
CA LEU A 120 2.30 2.76 -7.57
C LEU A 120 2.67 4.01 -6.77
N PHE A 121 2.41 5.21 -7.31
CA PHE A 121 2.72 6.45 -6.62
C PHE A 121 1.92 6.63 -5.32
N ALA A 122 0.66 6.22 -5.29
CA ALA A 122 -0.16 6.24 -4.08
C ALA A 122 0.43 5.34 -2.98
N VAL A 123 0.89 4.13 -3.33
CA VAL A 123 1.53 3.22 -2.37
C VAL A 123 2.89 3.75 -1.91
N MET A 124 3.68 4.35 -2.80
CA MET A 124 4.95 5.03 -2.45
C MET A 124 4.74 6.14 -1.42
N ALA A 125 3.79 7.05 -1.68
CA ALA A 125 3.46 8.12 -0.74
C ALA A 125 2.97 7.56 0.61
N THR A 126 2.08 6.57 0.57
CA THR A 126 1.53 5.94 1.79
C THR A 126 2.62 5.29 2.64
N ALA A 127 3.53 4.53 2.02
CA ALA A 127 4.60 3.86 2.74
C ALA A 127 5.65 4.84 3.29
N PHE A 128 5.97 5.90 2.54
CA PHE A 128 6.85 6.95 3.03
C PHE A 128 6.26 7.60 4.28
N MET A 129 5.01 8.08 4.23
CA MET A 129 4.34 8.69 5.38
C MET A 129 4.22 7.71 6.55
N GLY A 130 3.87 6.45 6.29
CA GLY A 130 3.80 5.41 7.32
C GLY A 130 5.14 5.16 8.02
N TYR A 131 6.25 5.26 7.30
CA TYR A 131 7.60 5.10 7.87
C TYR A 131 8.02 6.28 8.76
N VAL A 132 7.39 7.45 8.63
CA VAL A 132 7.63 8.61 9.50
C VAL A 132 6.99 8.43 10.88
N LEU A 133 5.84 7.75 10.95
CA LEU A 133 5.02 7.62 12.18
C LEU A 133 5.76 7.08 13.41
N PRO A 134 6.66 6.07 13.33
CA PRO A 134 7.38 5.60 14.53
C PRO A 134 8.32 6.62 15.16
N TRP A 135 8.63 7.72 14.47
CA TRP A 135 9.45 8.83 14.97
C TRP A 135 10.83 8.41 15.49
N GLY A 136 11.45 7.42 14.85
CA GLY A 136 12.85 7.04 15.10
C GLY A 136 13.84 7.92 14.34
N GLN A 137 15.15 7.71 14.55
CA GLN A 137 16.20 8.47 13.87
C GLN A 137 16.08 8.42 12.35
N MET A 138 15.95 7.23 11.77
CA MET A 138 15.81 7.07 10.31
C MET A 138 14.49 7.65 9.79
N SER A 139 13.42 7.59 10.58
CA SER A 139 12.12 8.19 10.23
C SER A 139 12.25 9.71 10.11
N PHE A 140 12.82 10.36 11.13
CA PHE A 140 12.98 11.81 11.16
C PHE A 140 13.94 12.29 10.07
N TRP A 141 15.17 11.77 10.02
CA TRP A 141 16.15 12.19 9.04
C TRP A 141 15.74 11.85 7.61
N GLY A 142 15.08 10.71 7.40
CA GLY A 142 14.49 10.35 6.12
C GLY A 142 13.43 11.35 5.68
N ALA A 143 12.50 11.72 6.56
CA ALA A 143 11.49 12.74 6.28
C ALA A 143 12.12 14.08 5.90
N THR A 144 13.07 14.55 6.71
CA THR A 144 13.78 15.82 6.50
C THR A 144 14.49 15.84 5.15
N VAL A 145 15.26 14.80 4.82
CA VAL A 145 16.02 14.79 3.55
C VAL A 145 15.09 14.68 2.34
N ILE A 146 14.09 13.79 2.38
CA ILE A 146 13.22 13.53 1.23
C ILE A 146 12.31 14.72 0.93
N THR A 147 11.69 15.31 1.96
CA THR A 147 10.82 16.49 1.75
C THR A 147 11.62 17.71 1.29
N ASN A 148 12.85 17.89 1.78
CA ASN A 148 13.74 18.96 1.34
C ASN A 148 14.15 18.89 -0.13
N LEU A 149 13.99 17.76 -0.83
CA LEU A 149 14.24 17.70 -2.27
C LEU A 149 13.35 18.67 -3.06
N LEU A 150 12.16 19.01 -2.53
CA LEU A 150 11.25 19.98 -3.13
C LEU A 150 11.80 21.42 -3.11
N SER A 151 12.75 21.72 -2.23
CA SER A 151 13.42 23.04 -2.18
C SER A 151 14.16 23.38 -3.47
N ALA A 152 14.51 22.38 -4.28
CA ALA A 152 15.18 22.56 -5.56
C ALA A 152 14.26 23.13 -6.67
N ILE A 153 12.94 23.21 -6.43
CA ILE A 153 12.00 23.80 -7.40
C ILE A 153 12.23 25.33 -7.44
N PRO A 154 12.54 25.91 -8.61
CA PRO A 154 12.79 27.34 -8.72
C PRO A 154 11.62 28.19 -8.24
N TYR A 155 11.93 29.31 -7.58
CA TYR A 155 11.00 30.33 -7.07
C TYR A 155 10.09 29.89 -5.90
N VAL A 156 9.52 28.69 -5.95
CA VAL A 156 8.48 28.24 -5.00
C VAL A 156 8.91 27.09 -4.09
N GLY A 157 10.08 26.50 -4.31
CA GLY A 157 10.50 25.26 -3.63
C GLY A 157 10.58 25.38 -2.11
N THR A 158 11.20 26.44 -1.59
CA THR A 158 11.32 26.65 -0.14
C THR A 158 9.96 26.83 0.52
N THR A 159 9.06 27.60 -0.10
CA THR A 159 7.69 27.80 0.39
C THR A 159 6.90 26.49 0.41
N ILE A 160 7.09 25.60 -0.58
CA ILE A 160 6.43 24.29 -0.60
C ILE A 160 6.92 23.42 0.56
N VAL A 161 8.23 23.39 0.83
CA VAL A 161 8.80 22.60 1.93
C VAL A 161 8.26 23.09 3.27
N GLU A 162 8.31 24.40 3.51
CA GLU A 162 7.79 25.00 4.75
C GLU A 162 6.28 24.82 4.93
N TRP A 163 5.52 24.70 3.84
CA TRP A 163 4.08 24.40 3.90
C TRP A 163 3.78 22.94 4.24
N ILE A 164 4.68 22.01 3.86
CA ILE A 164 4.53 20.58 4.17
C ILE A 164 4.89 20.28 5.63
N TRP A 165 5.82 21.04 6.22
CA TRP A 165 6.27 20.89 7.61
C TRP A 165 5.32 21.56 8.61
#